data_AF-A0A1C6F387-F1
#
_entry.id   AF-A0A1C6F387-F1
#
_cell.length_a   1.000
_cell.length_b   1.000
_cell.length_c   1.000
_cell.angle_alpha   90.00
_cell.angle_beta   90.00
_cell.angle_gamma   90.00
#
_symmetry.space_group_name_H-M   'P 1'
#
loop_
_entity.id
_entity.type
_entity.pdbx_description
1 polymer ?
#
loop_
_entity_poly.entity_id
_entity_poly.type
_entity_poly.pdbx_seq_one_letter_code
_entity_poly.pdbx_strand_id
1 'polypeptide(L)'
;MNDELIAKTPIGEIVVGIKSDHDYPGIFVELRGEHLNDRFKEGAVRLAWVEYSSDKQCLQTIAYGDGNADDFTHLIEHVHILKTFE
;
A
#
# COMPACT_ATOMS: atom_id res chain seq x y z
N MET A 1 -5.56 5.77 18.54
CA MET A 1 -6.14 5.49 17.21
C MET A 1 -5.04 5.78 16.21
N ASN A 2 -4.68 4.84 15.35
CA ASN A 2 -3.89 5.20 14.18
C ASN A 2 -4.82 6.01 13.27
N ASP A 3 -4.36 7.18 12.82
CA ASP A 3 -5.15 8.07 11.98
C ASP A 3 -5.27 7.44 10.59
N GLU A 4 -6.34 6.69 10.37
CA GLU A 4 -6.71 6.19 9.05
C GLU A 4 -7.45 7.29 8.26
N LEU A 5 -7.11 7.44 6.99
CA LEU A 5 -7.87 8.27 6.05
C LEU A 5 -8.80 7.38 5.25
N ILE A 6 -10.08 7.73 5.19
CA ILE A 6 -11.13 6.91 4.58
C ILE A 6 -11.81 7.69 3.45
N ALA A 7 -11.88 7.09 2.27
CA ALA A 7 -12.66 7.57 1.14
C ALA A 7 -13.73 6.53 0.75
N LYS A 8 -15.00 6.94 0.72
CA LYS A 8 -16.12 6.06 0.37
C LYS A 8 -16.25 5.90 -1.15
N THR A 9 -16.57 4.68 -1.58
CA THR A 9 -16.85 4.34 -2.98
C THR A 9 -18.13 3.49 -3.06
N PRO A 10 -18.73 3.32 -4.24
CA PRO A 10 -19.88 2.42 -4.40
C PRO A 10 -19.61 0.95 -4.05
N ILE A 11 -18.35 0.52 -4.01
CA ILE A 11 -17.97 -0.90 -3.79
C ILE A 11 -17.29 -1.15 -2.44
N GLY A 12 -17.19 -0.13 -1.57
CA GLY A 12 -16.50 -0.22 -0.30
C GLY A 12 -15.77 1.07 0.06
N GLU A 13 -14.85 0.99 1.01
CA GLU A 13 -14.09 2.11 1.54
C GLU A 13 -12.61 1.96 1.20
N ILE A 14 -12.03 2.94 0.52
CA ILE A 14 -10.59 3.03 0.35
C ILE A 14 -10.02 3.59 1.66
N VAL A 15 -9.16 2.81 2.30
CA VAL A 15 -8.51 3.16 3.57
C VAL A 15 -7.02 3.31 3.35
N VAL A 16 -6.48 4.43 3.83
CA VAL A 16 -5.04 4.67 3.93
C VAL A 16 -4.64 4.62 5.40
N GLY A 17 -3.66 3.79 5.73
CA GLY A 17 -3.11 3.70 7.07
C GLY A 17 -1.59 3.68 7.09
N ILE A 18 -1.03 3.94 8.27
CA ILE A 18 0.42 3.97 8.49
C ILE A 18 0.95 2.54 8.63
N LYS A 19 2.07 2.27 7.95
CA LYS A 19 2.86 1.05 8.10
C LYS A 19 4.06 1.36 9.00
N SER A 20 4.01 0.87 10.23
CA SER A 20 5.04 1.09 11.26
C SER A 20 6.15 0.04 11.27
N ASP A 21 6.29 -0.69 10.16
CA ASP A 21 7.37 -1.65 9.95
C ASP A 21 8.71 -0.89 9.90
N HIS A 22 9.68 -1.36 10.67
CA HIS A 22 10.97 -0.69 10.80
C HIS A 22 11.79 -0.77 9.50
N ASP A 23 11.71 -1.89 8.78
CA ASP A 23 12.50 -2.12 7.57
C ASP A 23 11.81 -1.52 6.34
N TYR A 24 10.49 -1.38 6.42
CA TYR A 24 9.64 -0.87 5.36
C TYR A 24 8.59 0.15 5.86
N PRO A 25 9.02 1.30 6.43
CA PRO A 25 8.08 2.30 6.94
C PRO A 25 7.37 2.99 5.78
N GLY A 26 6.09 3.28 5.94
CA GLY A 26 5.30 3.88 4.86
C GLY A 26 3.81 3.94 5.14
N ILE A 27 3.04 3.82 4.07
CA ILE A 27 1.58 3.73 4.11
C ILE A 27 1.10 2.52 3.33
N PHE A 28 -0.06 2.00 3.74
CA PHE A 28 -0.83 1.06 2.96
C PHE A 28 -2.11 1.70 2.45
N VAL A 29 -2.60 1.18 1.31
CA VAL A 29 -3.90 1.48 0.74
C VAL A 29 -4.63 0.16 0.56
N GLU A 30 -5.83 0.06 1.14
CA GLU A 30 -6.69 -1.11 1.07
C GLU A 30 -8.11 -0.69 0.69
N LEU A 31 -8.85 -1.58 0.03
CA LEU A 31 -10.30 -1.49 -0.12
C LEU A 31 -10.95 -2.37 0.96
N ARG A 32 -11.87 -1.84 1.75
CA ARG A 32 -12.64 -2.58 2.77
C ARG A 32 -14.12 -2.67 2.38
N GLY A 33 -14.77 -3.80 2.64
CA GLY A 33 -16.17 -4.01 2.30
C GLY A 33 -16.66 -5.46 2.46
N GLU A 34 -17.97 -5.66 2.52
CA GLU A 34 -18.61 -6.95 2.85
C GLU A 34 -18.61 -7.97 1.70
N HIS A 35 -18.38 -7.53 0.47
CA HIS A 35 -18.47 -8.38 -0.74
C HIS A 35 -17.17 -8.39 -1.54
N LEU A 36 -16.06 -8.13 -0.87
CA LEU A 36 -14.74 -8.12 -1.49
C LEU A 36 -14.16 -9.53 -1.58
N ASN A 37 -13.18 -9.67 -2.47
CA ASN A 37 -12.36 -10.88 -2.54
C ASN A 37 -11.33 -10.88 -1.40
N ASP A 38 -11.79 -11.21 -0.21
CA ASP A 38 -11.06 -11.08 1.05
C ASP A 38 -10.21 -12.31 1.41
N ARG A 39 -9.83 -13.08 0.39
CA ARG A 39 -9.10 -14.36 0.50
C ARG A 39 -7.85 -14.30 1.38
N PHE A 40 -7.17 -13.15 1.41
CA PHE A 40 -5.92 -12.94 2.14
C PHE A 40 -6.07 -12.08 3.39
N LYS A 41 -7.20 -11.36 3.52
CA LYS A 41 -7.50 -10.51 4.67
C LYS A 41 -9.01 -10.29 4.76
N GLU A 42 -9.62 -10.85 5.78
CA GLU A 42 -11.08 -10.77 6.00
C GLU A 42 -11.60 -9.32 5.87
N GLY A 43 -12.61 -9.13 5.02
CA GLY A 43 -13.23 -7.84 4.73
C GLY A 43 -12.35 -6.81 4.00
N ALA A 44 -11.17 -7.17 3.48
CA ALA A 44 -10.27 -6.21 2.85
C ALA A 44 -9.42 -6.78 1.69
N VAL A 45 -9.15 -5.92 0.71
CA VAL A 45 -8.23 -6.19 -0.41
C VAL A 45 -7.12 -5.15 -0.37
N ARG A 46 -5.87 -5.62 -0.38
CA ARG A 46 -4.71 -4.73 -0.51
C ARG A 46 -4.62 -4.19 -1.92
N LEU A 47 -4.43 -2.88 -2.06
CA LEU A 47 -4.31 -2.22 -3.36
C LEU A 47 -2.87 -1.77 -3.61
N ALA A 48 -2.25 -1.10 -2.65
CA ALA A 48 -0.89 -0.61 -2.80
C ALA A 48 -0.20 -0.34 -1.47
N TRP A 49 1.13 -0.40 -1.47
CA TRP A 49 1.99 0.19 -0.44
C TRP A 49 2.85 1.29 -1.08
N VAL A 50 3.07 2.36 -0.32
CA VAL A 50 4.12 3.34 -0.62
C VAL A 50 5.02 3.38 0.59
N GLU A 51 6.24 2.88 0.44
CA GLU A 51 7.12 2.59 1.57
C GLU A 51 8.57 2.89 1.22
N TYR A 52 9.36 3.21 2.24
CA TYR A 52 10.80 3.28 2.15
C TYR A 52 11.37 1.86 2.34
N SER A 53 12.15 1.36 1.40
CA SER A 53 12.86 0.09 1.57
C SER A 53 14.23 0.34 2.19
N SER A 54 14.45 -0.17 3.40
CA SER A 54 15.76 -0.07 4.07
C SER A 54 16.83 -0.91 3.38
N ASP A 55 16.47 -1.99 2.70
CA ASP A 55 17.42 -2.80 1.92
C ASP A 55 17.91 -2.04 0.67
N LYS A 56 16.97 -1.51 -0.12
CA LYS A 56 17.27 -0.81 -1.37
C LYS A 56 17.66 0.67 -1.18
N GLN A 57 17.46 1.20 0.03
CA GLN A 57 17.66 2.61 0.37
C GLN A 57 16.87 3.56 -0.57
N CYS A 58 15.64 3.20 -0.92
CA CYS A 58 14.80 3.99 -1.83
C CYS A 58 13.31 3.96 -1.43
N LEU A 59 12.55 4.96 -1.88
CA LEU A 59 11.09 4.89 -1.83
C LEU A 59 10.61 3.95 -2.94
N GLN A 60 9.67 3.07 -2.63
CA GLN A 60 9.02 2.19 -3.60
C GLN A 60 7.50 2.23 -3.49
N THR A 61 6.83 1.99 -4.60
CA THR A 61 5.39 1.74 -4.67
C THR A 61 5.17 0.30 -5.12
N ILE A 62 4.47 -0.47 -4.31
CA ILE A 62 4.09 -1.85 -4.58
C ILE A 62 2.59 -1.85 -4.88
N ALA A 63 2.19 -2.36 -6.04
CA ALA A 63 0.79 -2.38 -6.47
C ALA A 63 0.26 -3.80 -6.65
N TYR A 64 -0.88 -4.07 -6.01
CA TYR A 64 -1.60 -5.33 -6.03
C TYR A 64 -2.84 -5.16 -6.91
N GLY A 65 -2.72 -5.56 -8.18
CA GLY A 65 -3.80 -5.45 -9.16
C GLY A 65 -4.66 -6.70 -9.28
N ASP A 66 -4.14 -7.86 -8.87
CA ASP A 66 -4.85 -9.14 -8.90
C ASP A 66 -5.37 -9.47 -7.51
N GLY A 67 -6.65 -9.22 -7.25
CA GLY A 67 -7.29 -9.57 -5.98
C GLY A 67 -7.34 -11.07 -5.70
N ASN A 68 -6.93 -11.95 -6.63
CA ASN A 68 -6.83 -13.40 -6.42
C ASN A 68 -5.44 -13.90 -6.05
N ALA A 69 -4.42 -13.04 -6.08
CA ALA A 69 -3.04 -13.37 -5.74
C ALA A 69 -2.55 -12.48 -4.58
N ASP A 70 -1.68 -13.04 -3.73
CA ASP A 70 -1.02 -12.26 -2.67
C ASP A 70 0.24 -11.53 -3.18
N ASP A 71 0.73 -11.93 -4.37
CA ASP A 71 1.87 -11.32 -5.02
C ASP A 71 1.53 -9.96 -5.62
N PHE A 72 2.48 -9.03 -5.58
CA PHE A 72 2.33 -7.75 -6.25
C PHE A 72 2.36 -7.92 -7.78
N THR A 73 1.58 -7.10 -8.47
CA THR A 73 1.58 -7.05 -9.94
C THR A 73 2.69 -6.15 -10.48
N HIS A 74 3.00 -5.07 -9.76
CA HIS A 74 4.01 -4.10 -10.15
C HIS A 74 4.76 -3.59 -8.93
N LEU A 75 6.05 -3.31 -9.13
CA LEU A 75 6.92 -2.63 -8.18
C LEU A 75 7.60 -1.47 -8.90
N ILE A 76 7.51 -0.29 -8.32
CA ILE A 76 8.10 0.94 -8.86
C ILE A 76 9.09 1.46 -7.82
N GLU A 77 10.36 1.52 -8.19
CA GLU A 77 11.40 2.20 -7.40
C GLU A 77 11.49 3.66 -7.84
N HIS A 78 11.33 4.58 -6.89
CA HIS A 78 11.40 6.00 -7.19
C HIS A 78 12.85 6.47 -7.15
N VAL A 79 13.36 6.87 -8.31
CA VAL A 79 14.70 7.41 -8.48
C VAL A 79 14.67 8.93 -8.52
N HIS A 80 15.79 9.57 -8.16
CA HIS A 80 15.96 11.04 -8.20
C HIS A 80 14.96 11.83 -7.33
N ILE A 81 14.46 11.26 -6.22
CA ILE A 81 13.62 11.98 -5.25
C ILE A 81 14.38 13.08 -4.51
N LEU A 82 15.62 12.79 -4.12
CA LEU A 82 16.47 13.74 -3.42
C LEU A 82 17.14 14.68 -4.41
N LYS A 83 17.25 15.96 -4.05
CA LYS A 83 18.09 16.90 -4.80
C LYS A 83 19.54 16.43 -4.74
N THR A 84 20.17 16.26 -5.88
CA THR A 84 21.63 16.26 -5.98
C THR A 84 22.09 17.70 -5.79
N PHE A 85 22.84 17.96 -4.72
CA PHE A 85 23.55 19.23 -4.59
C PHE A 85 24.78 19.14 -5.51
N GLU A 86 24.87 20.07 -6.47
CA GLU A 86 26.10 20.33 -7.25
C GLU A 86 27.16 21.02 -6.41
#